data_AF-A0AAE5BXL5-F1
#
_entry.id   AF-A0AAE5BXL5-F1
#
_cell.length_a   1.000
_cell.length_b   1.000
_cell.length_c   1.000
_cell.angle_alpha   90.00
_cell.angle_beta   90.00
_cell.angle_gamma   90.00
#
_symmetry.space_group_name_H-M   'P 1'
#
loop_
_entity.id
_entity.type
_entity.pdbx_description
1 polymer ?
#
loop_
_entity_poly.entity_id
_entity_poly.type
_entity_poly.pdbx_seq_one_letter_code
_entity_poly.pdbx_strand_id
1 'polypeptide(L)' 'MAELLTDLGFAAQDAGDLTKARLLEPFAMVWINQALFRAKGRNWAFSAVEG' A
#
# COMPACT_ATOMS: atom_id res chain seq x y z
N MET A 1 15.57 7.34 -5.27
CA MET A 1 14.61 6.36 -4.72
C MET A 1 13.58 5.88 -5.74
N ALA A 2 12.98 6.77 -6.55
CA ALA A 2 11.93 6.38 -7.51
C ALA A 2 12.39 5.37 -8.58
N GLU A 3 13.65 5.45 -9.01
CA GLU A 3 14.22 4.59 -10.07
C GLU A 3 14.24 3.10 -9.68
N LEU A 4 14.66 2.78 -8.44
CA LEU A 4 14.66 1.40 -7.93
C LEU A 4 13.27 0.75 -7.94
N LEU A 5 12.23 1.51 -7.58
CA LEU A 5 10.86 0.99 -7.58
C LEU A 5 10.35 0.77 -9.00
N THR A 6 10.73 1.66 -9.92
CA THR A 6 10.39 1.54 -11.34
C THR A 6 11.04 0.30 -11.95
N ASP A 7 12.30 0.03 -11.64
CA ASP A 7 13.03 -1.16 -12.11
C ASP A 7 12.41 -2.47 -11.60
N LEU A 8 11.78 -2.43 -10.42
CA LEU A 8 11.01 -3.56 -9.86
C LEU A 8 9.59 -3.67 -10.44
N GLY A 9 9.19 -2.77 -11.35
CA GLY A 9 7.88 -2.75 -11.98
C GLY A 9 6.78 -2.04 -11.18
N PHE A 10 7.13 -1.26 -10.15
CA PHE A 10 6.16 -0.48 -9.38
C PHE A 10 6.00 0.94 -9.93
N ALA A 11 4.75 1.37 -10.11
CA ALA A 11 4.39 2.76 -10.34
C ALA A 11 4.22 3.48 -8.99
N ALA A 12 5.34 3.88 -8.37
CA ALA A 12 5.32 4.55 -7.07
C ALA A 12 4.59 5.91 -7.15
N GLN A 13 3.69 6.16 -6.20
CA GLN A 13 2.95 7.41 -6.07
C GLN A 13 3.44 8.19 -4.87
N ASP A 14 3.68 9.49 -5.05
CA ASP A 14 4.05 10.39 -3.96
C ASP A 14 2.82 10.68 -3.08
N ALA A 15 2.88 10.24 -1.82
CA ALA A 15 1.83 10.48 -0.83
C ALA A 15 1.97 11.84 -0.11
N GLY A 16 3.03 12.60 -0.40
CA GLY A 16 3.37 13.87 0.22
C GLY A 16 4.39 13.71 1.36
N ASP A 17 4.43 14.71 2.25
CA ASP A 17 5.37 14.71 3.37
C ASP A 17 5.13 13.56 4.37
N LEU A 18 6.06 13.37 5.31
CA LEU A 18 6.00 12.30 6.30
C LEU A 18 4.73 12.32 7.17
N THR A 19 4.08 13.48 7.36
CA THR A 19 2.84 13.55 8.13
C THR A 19 1.70 12.77 7.47
N LYS A 20 1.74 12.64 6.14
CA LYS A 20 0.78 11.85 5.36
C LYS A 20 0.93 10.35 5.57
N ALA A 21 2.03 9.87 6.15
CA ALA A 21 2.17 8.46 6.53
C ALA A 21 1.05 8.00 7.48
N ARG A 22 0.56 8.90 8.35
CA ARG A 22 -0.58 8.62 9.25
C ARG A 22 -1.88 8.30 8.52
N LEU A 23 -2.04 8.78 7.29
CA LEU A 23 -3.19 8.42 6.44
C LEU A 23 -3.09 6.99 5.90
N LEU A 24 -1.87 6.45 5.78
CA LEU A 24 -1.61 5.11 5.26
C LEU A 24 -1.68 4.03 6.35
N GLU A 25 -1.46 4.38 7.63
CA GLU A 25 -1.54 3.45 8.76
C GLU A 25 -2.86 2.66 8.82
N PRO A 26 -4.06 3.28 8.65
CA PRO A 26 -5.31 2.54 8.65
C PRO A 26 -5.43 1.52 7.50
N PHE A 27 -4.84 1.80 6.33
CA PHE A 27 -4.83 0.84 5.22
C PHE A 27 -4.00 -0.40 5.59
N ALA A 28 -2.82 -0.21 6.18
CA ALA A 28 -2.02 -1.32 6.68
C ALA A 28 -2.78 -2.15 7.74
N MET A 29 -3.47 -1.49 8.66
CA MET A 29 -4.30 -2.15 9.68
C MET A 29 -5.42 -3.00 9.07
N VAL A 30 -6.11 -2.47 8.05
CA VAL A 30 -7.15 -3.24 7.33
C VAL A 30 -6.52 -4.42 6.60
N TRP A 31 -5.39 -4.22 5.91
CA TRP A 31 -4.70 -5.30 5.22
C TRP A 31 -4.31 -6.44 6.17
N ILE A 32 -3.67 -6.11 7.30
CA ILE A 32 -3.27 -7.06 8.35
C ILE A 32 -4.49 -7.82 8.85
N ASN A 33 -5.59 -7.09 9.14
CA ASN A 33 -6.80 -7.72 9.66
C ASN A 33 -7.36 -8.76 8.70
N GLN A 34 -7.50 -8.39 7.42
CA GLN A 34 -8.09 -9.27 6.42
C GLN A 34 -7.17 -10.45 6.09
N ALA A 35 -5.86 -10.18 5.98
CA ALA A 35 -4.86 -11.20 5.64
C ALA A 35 -4.70 -12.26 6.73
N LEU A 36 -4.63 -11.84 8.00
CA LEU A 36 -4.31 -12.74 9.12
C LEU A 36 -5.55 -13.22 9.88
N PHE A 37 -6.51 -12.33 10.19
CA PHE A 37 -7.64 -12.66 11.05
C PHE A 37 -8.91 -13.04 10.27
N ARG A 38 -8.98 -12.74 8.97
CA ARG A 38 -10.13 -13.09 8.10
C ARG A 38 -9.81 -14.10 7.00
N ALA A 39 -8.67 -14.80 7.11
CA ALA A 39 -8.25 -15.87 6.20
C ALA A 39 -8.18 -15.48 4.70
N LYS A 40 -8.08 -14.18 4.37
CA LYS A 40 -7.93 -13.72 2.98
C LYS A 40 -6.56 -14.04 2.39
N GLY A 41 -5.57 -14.34 3.25
CA GLY A 41 -4.19 -14.56 2.85
C GLY A 41 -3.45 -13.27 2.50
N ARG A 42 -2.19 -13.41 2.10
CA ARG A 42 -1.25 -12.28 1.89
C ARG A 42 -1.08 -11.86 0.43
N ASN A 43 -1.64 -12.61 -0.51
CA ASN A 43 -1.44 -12.43 -1.95
C ASN A 43 -2.43 -11.43 -2.55
N TRP A 44 -2.64 -10.29 -1.89
CA TRP A 44 -3.47 -9.17 -2.37
C TRP A 44 -2.96 -7.87 -1.77
N ALA A 45 -3.30 -6.73 -2.37
CA ALA A 45 -3.01 -5.39 -1.86
C ALA A 45 -4.11 -4.42 -2.30
N PHE A 46 -4.11 -3.21 -1.75
CA PHE A 46 -4.93 -2.12 -2.28
C PHE A 46 -4.37 -1.64 -3.61
N SER A 47 -5.26 -1.23 -4.52
CA SER A 47 -4.91 -0.63 -5.79
C SER A 47 -5.45 0.80 -5.82
N ALA A 48 -4.63 1.75 -6.28
CA ALA A 48 -5.10 3.07 -6.65
C ALA A 48 -5.80 2.96 -8.01
N VAL A 49 -7.10 3.28 -8.03
CA VAL A 49 -7.93 3.23 -9.24
C VAL A 49 -8.22 4.65 -9.71
N GLU A 50 -8.15 4.87 -11.02
CA GLU A 50 -8.67 6.09 -11.65
C GLU A 50 -10.14 5.87 -12.00
N GLY A 51 -10.96 6.91 -11.84
CA GLY A 51 -12.40 6.90 -12.13
C GLY A 51 -12.71 7.20 -13.58
#